data_AF-A0A7C8E7S8-F1
#
_entry.id   AF-A0A7C8E7S8-F1
#
_cell.length_a   1.000
_cell.length_b   1.000
_cell.length_c   1.000
_cell.angle_alpha   90.00
_cell.angle_beta   90.00
_cell.angle_gamma   90.00
#
_symmetry.space_group_name_H-M   'P 1'
#
loop_
_entity.id
_entity.type
_entity.pdbx_description
1 polymer ?
#
loop_
_entity_poly.entity_id
_entity_poly.type
_entity_poly.pdbx_seq_one_letter_code
_entity_poly.pdbx_strand_id
1 'polypeptide(L)'
;PGDDIPIIKGSALKALESDDSDSDDVKSIFELMDAIDSYIPEPVRDTDKPFLMPIEDVFSISGRGTVVTGRVERGIVKVGDEVELVGIRDTAKTVCTGVEMFRKILDQGQAGDNIGVLIRGTKRDEVERGQVVAKPGSITPHTKFKAEAYILTKEEGGRHTPFFNGYRPQFYFRTTDVTGVTTLPEGVEMVMPGDNVAMEVALITPIAMEKELRFAIREGGRTVGAGVISEIIE
;
A
#
# COMPACT_ATOMS: atom_id res chain seq x y z
N PRO A 1 18.96 -2.73 15.37
CA PRO A 1 18.10 -3.85 14.94
C PRO A 1 18.75 -4.83 13.96
N GLY A 2 19.85 -4.47 13.28
CA GLY A 2 20.49 -5.35 12.29
C GLY A 2 21.24 -6.56 12.87
N ASP A 3 21.75 -6.45 14.10
CA ASP A 3 22.65 -7.45 14.68
C ASP A 3 21.93 -8.73 15.15
N ASP A 4 20.63 -8.65 15.45
CA ASP A 4 19.84 -9.77 15.97
C ASP A 4 19.04 -10.52 14.88
N ILE A 5 19.13 -10.09 13.61
CA ILE A 5 18.39 -10.69 12.50
C ILE A 5 18.94 -12.09 12.21
N PRO A 6 18.13 -13.16 12.21
CA PRO A 6 18.57 -14.49 11.81
C PRO A 6 19.08 -14.50 10.37
N ILE A 7 20.30 -14.99 10.16
CA ILE A 7 20.91 -15.14 8.83
C ILE A 7 21.12 -16.63 8.55
N ILE A 8 20.24 -17.20 7.74
CA ILE A 8 20.33 -18.59 7.29
C ILE A 8 21.09 -18.65 5.97
N LYS A 9 22.11 -19.52 5.88
CA LYS A 9 22.94 -19.68 4.68
C LYS A 9 22.50 -20.95 3.95
N GLY A 10 22.20 -20.83 2.66
CA GLY A 10 21.73 -21.94 1.85
C GLY A 10 21.75 -21.68 0.36
N SER A 11 21.23 -22.63 -0.41
CA SER A 11 21.01 -22.48 -1.86
C SER A 11 19.57 -22.86 -2.19
N ALA A 12 18.74 -21.85 -2.49
CA ALA A 12 17.36 -22.07 -2.89
C ALA A 12 17.25 -22.91 -4.18
N LEU A 13 18.23 -22.79 -5.09
CA LEU A 13 18.26 -23.59 -6.31
C LEU A 13 18.46 -25.08 -6.01
N LYS A 14 19.49 -25.42 -5.20
CA LYS A 14 19.74 -26.82 -4.85
C LYS A 14 18.60 -27.44 -4.05
N ALA A 15 18.01 -26.68 -3.13
CA ALA A 15 16.84 -27.13 -2.38
C ALA A 15 15.65 -27.45 -3.31
N LEU A 16 15.44 -26.63 -4.35
CA LEU A 16 14.36 -26.83 -5.32
C LEU A 16 14.63 -27.99 -6.30
N GLU A 17 15.89 -28.22 -6.66
CA GLU A 17 16.31 -29.32 -7.54
C GLU A 17 16.44 -30.66 -6.81
N SER A 18 16.36 -30.66 -5.48
CA SER A 18 16.43 -31.88 -4.68
C SER A 18 15.10 -32.63 -4.72
N ASP A 19 15.16 -33.91 -5.06
CA ASP A 19 14.01 -34.83 -5.02
C ASP A 19 13.80 -35.41 -3.60
N ASP A 20 14.66 -35.09 -2.63
CA ASP A 20 14.64 -35.60 -1.27
C ASP A 20 14.52 -34.46 -0.25
N SER A 21 13.38 -34.42 0.45
CA SER A 21 13.09 -33.42 1.49
C SER A 21 14.01 -33.51 2.70
N ASP A 22 14.67 -34.66 2.92
CA ASP A 22 15.57 -34.88 4.05
C ASP A 22 17.04 -34.62 3.69
N SER A 23 17.32 -34.23 2.44
CA SER A 23 18.68 -33.92 1.99
C SER A 23 19.23 -32.65 2.65
N ASP A 24 20.55 -32.62 2.81
CA ASP A 24 21.27 -31.44 3.33
C ASP A 24 21.00 -30.16 2.52
N ASP A 25 20.68 -30.31 1.23
CA ASP A 25 20.38 -29.19 0.34
C ASP A 25 19.05 -28.48 0.73
N VAL A 26 18.08 -29.20 1.30
CA VAL A 26 16.77 -28.64 1.71
C VAL A 26 16.79 -28.08 3.13
N LYS A 27 17.72 -28.54 3.98
CA LYS A 27 17.81 -28.17 5.40
C LYS A 27 17.75 -26.65 5.66
N SER A 28 18.44 -25.88 4.84
CA SER A 28 18.46 -24.40 4.94
C SER A 28 17.08 -23.75 4.76
N ILE A 29 16.17 -24.39 4.03
CA ILE A 29 14.79 -23.91 3.87
C ILE A 29 13.98 -24.18 5.13
N PHE A 30 14.12 -25.35 5.75
CA PHE A 30 13.46 -25.63 7.03
C PHE A 30 13.98 -24.74 8.16
N GLU A 31 15.30 -24.54 8.24
CA GLU A 31 15.89 -23.58 9.21
C GLU A 31 15.38 -22.14 8.97
N LEU A 32 15.16 -21.76 7.71
CA LEU A 32 14.54 -20.48 7.37
C LEU A 32 13.08 -20.42 7.82
N MET A 33 12.29 -21.48 7.63
CA MET A 33 10.90 -21.54 8.10
C MET A 33 10.81 -21.49 9.62
N ASP A 34 11.68 -22.21 10.33
CA ASP A 34 11.79 -22.17 11.80
C ASP A 34 12.15 -20.75 12.29
N ALA A 35 13.08 -20.08 11.60
CA ALA A 35 13.44 -18.70 11.90
C ALA A 35 12.27 -17.75 11.65
N ILE A 36 11.49 -17.93 10.57
CA ILE A 36 10.27 -17.15 10.31
C ILE A 36 9.27 -17.33 11.46
N ASP A 37 8.96 -18.56 11.83
CA ASP A 37 7.96 -18.88 12.86
C ASP A 37 8.36 -18.38 14.25
N SER A 38 9.65 -18.38 14.57
CA SER A 38 10.16 -17.97 15.89
C SER A 38 10.51 -16.49 16.01
N TYR A 39 10.98 -15.85 14.92
CA TYR A 39 11.49 -14.47 14.96
C TYR A 39 10.45 -13.44 14.50
N ILE A 40 9.54 -13.80 13.59
CA ILE A 40 8.51 -12.87 13.10
C ILE A 40 7.25 -13.05 13.96
N PRO A 41 6.94 -12.11 14.87
CA PRO A 41 5.76 -12.25 15.71
C PRO A 41 4.49 -12.17 14.86
N GLU A 42 3.45 -12.89 15.30
CA GLU A 42 2.13 -12.75 14.69
C GLU A 42 1.64 -11.30 14.83
N PRO A 43 1.32 -10.61 13.72
CA PRO A 43 0.90 -9.23 13.78
C PRO A 43 -0.50 -9.12 14.37
N VAL A 44 -0.72 -8.11 15.20
CA VAL A 44 -2.07 -7.75 15.66
C VAL A 44 -2.87 -7.27 14.47
N ARG A 45 -3.97 -7.97 14.17
CA ARG A 45 -4.86 -7.63 13.05
C ARG A 45 -5.94 -6.65 13.51
N ASP A 46 -5.99 -5.49 12.87
CA ASP A 46 -6.98 -4.43 13.12
C ASP A 46 -8.38 -4.79 12.55
N THR A 47 -8.99 -5.87 13.03
CA THR A 47 -10.26 -6.40 12.48
C THR A 47 -11.50 -5.62 12.90
N ASP A 48 -11.44 -4.89 14.02
CA ASP A 48 -12.56 -4.09 14.53
C ASP A 48 -12.72 -2.73 13.82
N LYS A 49 -11.70 -2.30 13.06
CA LYS A 49 -11.76 -1.05 12.30
C LYS A 49 -12.63 -1.19 11.04
N PRO A 50 -13.13 -0.08 10.47
CA PRO A 50 -13.82 -0.11 9.18
C PRO A 50 -12.97 -0.76 8.09
N PHE A 51 -13.59 -1.63 7.27
CA PHE A 51 -12.91 -2.32 6.17
C PHE A 51 -12.22 -1.34 5.23
N LEU A 52 -10.96 -1.65 4.90
CA LEU A 52 -10.16 -0.92 3.91
C LEU A 52 -9.20 -1.90 3.24
N MET A 53 -9.28 -1.99 1.92
CA MET A 53 -8.40 -2.79 1.08
C MET A 53 -7.92 -1.97 -0.11
N PRO A 54 -6.63 -1.62 -0.19
CA PRO A 54 -6.07 -0.96 -1.37
C PRO A 54 -6.10 -1.89 -2.58
N ILE A 55 -6.49 -1.35 -3.74
CA ILE A 55 -6.54 -2.13 -4.98
C ILE A 55 -5.14 -2.18 -5.59
N GLU A 56 -4.63 -3.40 -5.76
CA GLU A 56 -3.34 -3.71 -6.38
C GLU A 56 -3.51 -4.10 -7.86
N ASP A 57 -4.56 -4.84 -8.20
CA ASP A 57 -4.87 -5.25 -9.58
C ASP A 57 -6.38 -5.47 -9.79
N VAL A 58 -6.79 -5.47 -11.07
CA VAL A 58 -8.19 -5.59 -11.50
C VAL A 58 -8.33 -6.61 -12.63
N PHE A 59 -9.12 -7.64 -12.37
CA PHE A 59 -9.43 -8.72 -13.30
C PHE A 59 -10.90 -8.69 -13.72
N SER A 60 -11.19 -9.14 -14.94
CA SER A 60 -12.55 -9.45 -15.36
C SER A 60 -12.65 -10.96 -15.52
N ILE A 61 -13.59 -11.57 -14.82
CA ILE A 61 -13.87 -13.00 -14.92
C ILE A 61 -15.15 -13.20 -15.71
N SER A 62 -15.02 -13.82 -16.88
CA SER A 62 -16.15 -14.15 -17.76
C SER A 62 -17.27 -14.84 -16.98
N GLY A 63 -18.47 -14.27 -17.02
CA GLY A 63 -19.66 -14.81 -16.36
C GLY A 63 -19.75 -14.57 -14.84
N ARG A 64 -18.71 -14.05 -14.18
CA ARG A 64 -18.73 -13.69 -12.74
C ARG A 64 -18.75 -12.18 -12.51
N GLY A 65 -17.95 -11.42 -13.27
CA GLY A 65 -17.84 -9.97 -13.13
C GLY A 65 -16.41 -9.50 -12.85
N THR A 66 -16.28 -8.28 -12.31
CA THR A 66 -14.98 -7.65 -12.00
C THR A 66 -14.50 -8.06 -10.62
N VAL A 67 -13.24 -8.50 -10.54
CA VAL A 67 -12.55 -8.83 -9.29
C VAL A 67 -11.42 -7.84 -9.08
N VAL A 68 -11.37 -7.26 -7.90
CA VAL A 68 -10.28 -6.39 -7.45
C VAL A 68 -9.45 -7.13 -6.41
N THR A 69 -8.13 -7.10 -6.53
CA THR A 69 -7.23 -7.82 -5.62
C THR A 69 -6.41 -6.85 -4.79
N GLY A 70 -6.12 -7.24 -3.56
CA GLY A 70 -5.17 -6.54 -2.70
C GLY A 70 -5.07 -7.15 -1.31
N ARG A 71 -4.14 -6.63 -0.51
CA ARG A 71 -4.08 -6.94 0.92
C ARG A 71 -5.11 -6.12 1.69
N VAL A 72 -5.91 -6.77 2.54
CA VAL A 72 -6.78 -6.05 3.47
C VAL A 72 -5.90 -5.34 4.51
N GLU A 73 -5.97 -4.01 4.55
CA GLU A 73 -5.20 -3.18 5.49
C GLU A 73 -5.81 -3.24 6.88
N ARG A 74 -7.14 -3.19 6.95
CA ARG A 74 -7.90 -3.25 8.21
C ARG A 74 -9.35 -3.70 7.98
N GLY A 75 -10.00 -4.09 9.08
CA GLY A 75 -11.39 -4.50 9.12
C GLY A 75 -11.66 -5.87 8.51
N ILE A 76 -12.94 -6.14 8.27
CA ILE A 76 -13.46 -7.37 7.69
C ILE A 76 -14.47 -7.01 6.60
N VAL A 77 -14.41 -7.73 5.48
CA VAL A 77 -15.45 -7.72 4.44
C VAL A 77 -16.09 -9.10 4.34
N LYS A 78 -17.41 -9.15 4.26
CA LYS A 78 -18.18 -10.37 4.06
C LYS A 78 -18.90 -10.34 2.73
N VAL A 79 -19.17 -11.53 2.18
CA VAL A 79 -20.03 -11.65 1.01
C VAL A 79 -21.41 -11.08 1.35
N GLY A 80 -21.87 -10.13 0.54
CA GLY A 80 -23.12 -9.39 0.74
C GLY A 80 -22.95 -7.98 1.28
N ASP A 81 -21.77 -7.62 1.80
CA ASP A 81 -21.51 -6.28 2.32
C ASP A 81 -21.55 -5.21 1.22
N GLU A 82 -22.16 -4.07 1.51
CA GLU A 82 -22.03 -2.85 0.71
C GLU A 82 -20.64 -2.26 0.93
N VAL A 83 -19.97 -1.85 -0.16
CA VAL A 83 -18.63 -1.26 -0.16
C VAL A 83 -18.57 -0.06 -1.10
N GLU A 84 -17.61 0.82 -0.88
CA GLU A 84 -17.31 1.96 -1.74
C GLU A 84 -15.95 1.78 -2.42
N LEU A 85 -15.88 2.17 -3.70
CA LEU A 85 -14.65 2.35 -4.45
C LEU A 85 -14.25 3.81 -4.35
N VAL A 86 -13.17 4.10 -3.62
CA VAL A 86 -12.79 5.47 -3.22
C VAL A 86 -11.43 5.86 -3.81
N GLY A 87 -11.33 7.08 -4.33
CA GLY A 87 -10.10 7.65 -4.91
C GLY A 87 -10.08 7.60 -6.44
N ILE A 88 -9.23 8.43 -7.04
CA ILE A 88 -8.98 8.65 -8.47
C ILE A 88 -10.17 9.21 -9.26
N ARG A 89 -11.37 8.71 -8.99
CA ARG A 89 -12.64 9.02 -9.64
C ARG A 89 -13.70 9.30 -8.59
N ASP A 90 -14.90 9.63 -9.06
CA ASP A 90 -16.06 9.76 -8.20
C ASP A 90 -16.30 8.46 -7.43
N THR A 91 -16.61 8.61 -6.13
CA THR A 91 -16.84 7.47 -5.26
C THR A 91 -18.09 6.72 -5.71
N ALA A 92 -17.94 5.41 -5.92
CA ALA A 92 -19.02 4.53 -6.37
C ALA A 92 -19.34 3.48 -5.31
N LYS A 93 -20.64 3.29 -5.04
CA LYS A 93 -21.13 2.20 -4.18
C LYS A 93 -21.34 0.94 -4.99
N THR A 94 -20.97 -0.19 -4.39
CA THR A 94 -21.20 -1.53 -4.94
C THR A 94 -21.39 -2.53 -3.81
N VAL A 95 -21.54 -3.81 -4.14
CA VAL A 95 -21.72 -4.91 -3.19
C VAL A 95 -20.62 -5.93 -3.42
N CYS A 96 -19.96 -6.37 -2.36
CA CYS A 96 -19.10 -7.54 -2.37
C CYS A 96 -19.96 -8.79 -2.62
N THR A 97 -19.76 -9.47 -3.75
CA THR A 97 -20.51 -10.69 -4.09
C THR A 97 -19.69 -11.96 -3.98
N GLY A 98 -18.42 -11.85 -3.60
CA GLY A 98 -17.54 -12.99 -3.41
C GLY A 98 -16.20 -12.54 -2.85
N VAL A 99 -15.61 -13.40 -2.02
CA VAL A 99 -14.24 -13.26 -1.52
C VAL A 99 -13.48 -14.53 -1.90
N GLU A 100 -12.31 -14.38 -2.50
CA GLU A 100 -11.47 -15.49 -2.95
C GLU A 100 -10.02 -15.29 -2.52
N MET A 101 -9.36 -16.33 -2.03
CA MET A 101 -7.92 -16.33 -1.73
C MET A 101 -7.31 -17.59 -2.34
N PHE A 102 -6.31 -17.45 -3.24
CA PHE A 102 -5.65 -18.58 -3.90
C PHE A 102 -6.60 -19.64 -4.50
N ARG A 103 -7.64 -19.21 -5.24
CA ARG A 103 -8.68 -20.07 -5.83
C ARG A 103 -9.58 -20.81 -4.82
N LYS A 104 -9.56 -20.39 -3.54
CA LYS A 104 -10.49 -20.86 -2.51
C LYS A 104 -11.52 -19.78 -2.22
N ILE A 105 -12.78 -20.17 -2.22
CA ILE A 105 -13.89 -19.30 -1.85
C ILE A 105 -13.90 -19.15 -0.33
N LEU A 106 -14.04 -17.92 0.15
CA LEU A 106 -14.14 -17.59 1.56
C LEU A 106 -15.48 -16.89 1.83
N ASP A 107 -16.01 -17.07 3.03
CA ASP A 107 -17.20 -16.35 3.48
C ASP A 107 -16.89 -14.88 3.82
N GLN A 108 -15.64 -14.61 4.20
CA GLN A 108 -15.13 -13.29 4.56
C GLN A 108 -13.63 -13.15 4.27
N GLY A 109 -13.18 -11.91 4.15
CA GLY A 109 -11.76 -11.55 4.16
C GLY A 109 -11.48 -10.58 5.30
N GLN A 110 -10.32 -10.68 5.94
CA GLN A 110 -9.96 -9.88 7.11
C GLN A 110 -8.58 -9.25 6.98
N ALA A 111 -8.28 -8.26 7.82
CA ALA A 111 -6.99 -7.60 7.89
C ALA A 111 -5.81 -8.59 7.82
N GLY A 112 -4.86 -8.29 6.93
CA GLY A 112 -3.68 -9.12 6.63
C GLY A 112 -3.85 -10.11 5.47
N ASP A 113 -5.07 -10.42 5.07
CA ASP A 113 -5.34 -11.37 3.99
C ASP A 113 -5.08 -10.74 2.62
N ASN A 114 -4.44 -11.48 1.70
CA ASN A 114 -4.36 -11.10 0.28
C ASN A 114 -5.52 -11.77 -0.47
N ILE A 115 -6.55 -11.01 -0.84
CA ILE A 115 -7.81 -11.54 -1.37
C ILE A 115 -8.16 -10.91 -2.72
N GLY A 116 -9.00 -11.60 -3.48
CA GLY A 116 -9.81 -11.04 -4.54
C GLY A 116 -11.24 -10.80 -4.04
N VAL A 117 -11.75 -9.59 -4.26
CA VAL A 117 -13.12 -9.20 -3.96
C VAL A 117 -13.89 -9.07 -5.27
N LEU A 118 -14.91 -9.89 -5.47
CA LEU A 118 -15.83 -9.77 -6.61
C LEU A 118 -16.83 -8.65 -6.31
N ILE A 119 -16.90 -7.65 -7.18
CA ILE A 119 -17.75 -6.48 -7.03
C ILE A 119 -18.89 -6.48 -8.06
N ARG A 120 -20.10 -6.17 -7.60
CA ARG A 120 -21.31 -6.23 -8.43
C ARG A 120 -21.42 -5.04 -9.38
N GLY A 121 -21.73 -5.31 -10.64
CA GLY A 121 -22.20 -4.27 -11.58
C GLY A 121 -21.17 -3.22 -11.96
N THR A 122 -19.90 -3.41 -11.60
CA THR A 122 -18.78 -2.53 -11.95
C THR A 122 -18.01 -3.16 -13.09
N LYS A 123 -17.76 -2.43 -14.17
CA LYS A 123 -16.90 -2.89 -15.26
C LYS A 123 -15.42 -2.74 -14.90
N ARG A 124 -14.56 -3.52 -15.55
CA ARG A 124 -13.10 -3.47 -15.31
C ARG A 124 -12.49 -2.10 -15.57
N ASP A 125 -13.02 -1.35 -16.52
CA ASP A 125 -12.57 0.01 -16.86
C ASP A 125 -13.12 1.09 -15.93
N GLU A 126 -14.07 0.75 -15.05
CA GLU A 126 -14.68 1.65 -14.06
C GLU A 126 -13.95 1.63 -12.70
N VAL A 127 -13.03 0.69 -12.50
CA VAL A 127 -12.20 0.56 -11.28
C VAL A 127 -10.73 0.40 -11.67
N GLU A 128 -9.83 0.96 -10.87
CA GLU A 128 -8.40 0.90 -11.17
C GLU A 128 -7.50 0.78 -9.93
N ARG A 129 -6.25 0.37 -10.18
CA ARG A 129 -5.19 0.37 -9.18
C ARG A 129 -5.01 1.77 -8.61
N GLY A 130 -4.86 1.86 -7.30
CA GLY A 130 -4.72 3.13 -6.58
C GLY A 130 -6.00 3.64 -5.92
N GLN A 131 -7.16 3.09 -6.31
CA GLN A 131 -8.35 3.21 -5.49
C GLN A 131 -8.28 2.27 -4.28
N VAL A 132 -9.20 2.45 -3.35
CA VAL A 132 -9.42 1.52 -2.23
C VAL A 132 -10.86 0.99 -2.27
N VAL A 133 -11.05 -0.26 -1.84
CA VAL A 133 -12.35 -0.77 -1.46
C VAL A 133 -12.51 -0.51 0.03
N ALA A 134 -13.55 0.21 0.42
CA ALA A 134 -13.74 0.62 1.81
C ALA A 134 -15.18 0.38 2.28
N LYS A 135 -15.37 0.30 3.60
CA LYS A 135 -16.69 0.39 4.21
C LYS A 135 -17.32 1.75 3.83
N PRO A 136 -18.61 1.82 3.45
CA PRO A 136 -19.21 3.07 3.00
C PRO A 136 -19.09 4.20 4.04
N GLY A 137 -18.66 5.37 3.57
CA GLY A 137 -18.47 6.58 4.39
C GLY A 137 -17.33 6.51 5.41
N SER A 138 -16.49 5.47 5.37
CA SER A 138 -15.40 5.30 6.35
C SER A 138 -14.10 6.02 5.98
N ILE A 139 -13.94 6.38 4.70
CA ILE A 139 -12.80 7.14 4.20
C ILE A 139 -13.26 8.00 3.02
N THR A 140 -12.74 9.21 2.92
CA THR A 140 -13.04 10.16 1.85
C THR A 140 -11.78 10.44 1.03
N PRO A 141 -11.92 10.74 -0.27
CA PRO A 141 -10.77 11.08 -1.10
C PRO A 141 -10.46 12.58 -1.00
N HIS A 142 -9.19 12.92 -0.96
CA HIS A 142 -8.69 14.28 -0.74
C HIS A 142 -7.61 14.65 -1.76
N THR A 143 -7.45 15.94 -2.01
CA THR A 143 -6.41 16.48 -2.91
C THR A 143 -5.42 17.37 -2.20
N LYS A 144 -5.75 17.94 -1.03
CA LYS A 144 -4.84 18.81 -0.29
C LYS A 144 -4.66 18.36 1.15
N PHE A 145 -3.40 18.33 1.56
CA PHE A 145 -3.02 17.95 2.91
C PHE A 145 -1.72 18.64 3.32
N LYS A 146 -1.50 18.73 4.64
CA LYS A 146 -0.20 19.05 5.22
C LYS A 146 0.49 17.77 5.63
N ALA A 147 1.82 17.75 5.52
CA ALA A 147 2.64 16.63 5.90
C ALA A 147 3.96 17.07 6.50
N GLU A 148 4.52 16.20 7.34
CA GLU A 148 5.93 16.22 7.72
C GLU A 148 6.66 15.20 6.85
N ALA A 149 7.76 15.61 6.22
CA ALA A 149 8.55 14.73 5.36
C ALA A 149 10.05 14.82 5.62
N TYR A 150 10.69 13.65 5.66
CA TYR A 150 12.13 13.51 5.60
C TYR A 150 12.57 13.35 4.14
N ILE A 151 13.52 14.16 3.70
CA ILE A 151 14.09 14.10 2.35
C ILE A 151 15.37 13.28 2.40
N LEU A 152 15.42 12.20 1.63
CA LEU A 152 16.55 11.28 1.64
C LEU A 152 17.84 11.99 1.18
N THR A 153 18.92 11.69 1.88
CA THR A 153 20.28 12.09 1.48
C THR A 153 20.68 11.38 0.18
N LYS A 154 21.77 11.85 -0.42
CA LYS A 154 22.38 11.21 -1.59
C LYS A 154 22.83 9.77 -1.28
N GLU A 155 23.39 9.56 -0.09
CA GLU A 155 23.92 8.28 0.38
C GLU A 155 22.81 7.25 0.58
N GLU A 156 21.61 7.70 0.94
CA GLU A 156 20.38 6.90 1.00
C GLU A 156 19.72 6.67 -0.37
N GLY A 157 20.33 7.17 -1.46
CA GLY A 157 19.82 7.04 -2.83
C GLY A 157 18.80 8.11 -3.24
N GLY A 158 18.68 9.18 -2.45
CA GLY A 158 17.80 10.31 -2.68
C GLY A 158 18.34 11.34 -3.67
N ARG A 159 18.01 12.62 -3.43
CA ARG A 159 18.41 13.73 -4.31
C ARG A 159 19.87 14.13 -4.10
N HIS A 160 20.48 14.64 -5.16
CA HIS A 160 21.80 15.28 -5.10
C HIS A 160 21.73 16.79 -4.85
N THR A 161 20.62 17.41 -5.22
CA THR A 161 20.43 18.86 -5.22
C THR A 161 19.16 19.24 -4.47
N PRO A 162 19.08 20.45 -3.92
CA PRO A 162 17.87 20.93 -3.26
C PRO A 162 16.67 20.98 -4.22
N PHE A 163 15.49 21.17 -3.64
CA PHE A 163 14.30 21.58 -4.37
C PHE A 163 13.70 22.83 -3.74
N PHE A 164 12.86 23.51 -4.52
CA PHE A 164 12.26 24.80 -4.18
C PHE A 164 10.74 24.68 -4.15
N ASN A 165 10.08 25.76 -3.74
CA ASN A 165 8.63 25.87 -3.80
C ASN A 165 8.09 25.58 -5.22
N GLY A 166 6.96 24.86 -5.31
CA GLY A 166 6.39 24.43 -6.59
C GLY A 166 7.01 23.16 -7.19
N TYR A 167 7.86 22.45 -6.42
CA TYR A 167 8.38 21.14 -6.79
C TYR A 167 7.23 20.13 -7.05
N ARG A 168 7.39 19.30 -8.10
CA ARG A 168 6.33 18.42 -8.62
C ARG A 168 6.72 16.93 -8.70
N PRO A 169 6.95 16.26 -7.56
CA PRO A 169 7.24 14.83 -7.54
C PRO A 169 5.97 13.98 -7.69
N GLN A 170 6.17 12.66 -7.70
CA GLN A 170 5.11 11.68 -7.50
C GLN A 170 5.03 11.31 -6.02
N PHE A 171 3.82 11.24 -5.47
CA PHE A 171 3.54 10.78 -4.12
C PHE A 171 2.97 9.38 -4.19
N TYR A 172 3.68 8.43 -3.57
CA TYR A 172 3.27 7.05 -3.52
C TYR A 172 2.41 6.79 -2.29
N PHE A 173 1.11 6.61 -2.50
CA PHE A 173 0.14 6.23 -1.49
C PHE A 173 -0.28 4.79 -1.73
N ARG A 174 0.06 3.91 -0.80
CA ARG A 174 -0.31 2.48 -0.80
C ARG A 174 0.10 1.73 -2.07
N THR A 175 -0.70 1.83 -3.13
CA THR A 175 -0.53 1.12 -4.41
C THR A 175 -0.35 2.04 -5.60
N THR A 176 -0.43 3.36 -5.46
CA THR A 176 -0.41 4.32 -6.58
C THR A 176 0.52 5.50 -6.39
N ASP A 177 1.07 5.97 -7.51
CA ASP A 177 1.87 7.19 -7.64
C ASP A 177 0.99 8.30 -8.20
N VAL A 178 0.86 9.42 -7.47
CA VAL A 178 0.11 10.59 -7.92
C VAL A 178 0.99 11.82 -7.90
N THR A 179 1.04 12.54 -9.02
CA THR A 179 1.78 13.81 -9.07
C THR A 179 1.14 14.83 -8.14
N GLY A 180 1.96 15.51 -7.35
CA GLY A 180 1.52 16.62 -6.51
C GLY A 180 2.44 17.81 -6.62
N VAL A 181 1.97 18.97 -6.19
CA VAL A 181 2.77 20.19 -6.10
C VAL A 181 3.01 20.48 -4.62
N THR A 182 4.27 20.65 -4.23
CA THR A 182 4.63 21.01 -2.85
C THR A 182 4.62 22.51 -2.67
N THR A 183 4.06 22.97 -1.56
CA THR A 183 4.19 24.34 -1.06
C THR A 183 4.97 24.36 0.26
N LEU A 184 6.08 25.10 0.26
CA LEU A 184 6.94 25.24 1.43
C LEU A 184 6.42 26.32 2.39
N PRO A 185 6.71 26.24 3.69
CA PRO A 185 6.34 27.27 4.66
C PRO A 185 6.98 28.63 4.36
N GLU A 186 6.36 29.70 4.83
CA GLU A 186 6.94 31.04 4.73
C GLU A 186 8.35 31.09 5.34
N GLY A 187 9.29 31.73 4.64
CA GLY A 187 10.69 31.81 5.05
C GLY A 187 11.55 30.60 4.66
N VAL A 188 10.98 29.51 4.14
CA VAL A 188 11.72 28.36 3.62
C VAL A 188 11.87 28.47 2.10
N GLU A 189 13.04 28.91 1.63
CA GLU A 189 13.29 29.08 0.20
C GLU A 189 13.61 27.77 -0.52
N MET A 190 14.36 26.87 0.13
CA MET A 190 14.81 25.60 -0.43
C MET A 190 14.89 24.52 0.64
N VAL A 191 14.78 23.26 0.22
CA VAL A 191 14.92 22.07 1.07
C VAL A 191 16.11 21.26 0.59
N MET A 192 17.02 20.91 1.51
CA MET A 192 18.22 20.14 1.22
C MET A 192 17.98 18.63 1.40
N PRO A 193 18.70 17.77 0.67
CA PRO A 193 18.75 16.34 0.99
C PRO A 193 19.22 16.13 2.44
N GLY A 194 18.47 15.34 3.22
CA GLY A 194 18.69 15.12 4.65
C GLY A 194 17.79 15.94 5.59
N ASP A 195 17.05 16.92 5.06
CA ASP A 195 16.18 17.76 5.89
C ASP A 195 14.88 17.05 6.28
N ASN A 196 14.34 17.46 7.43
CA ASN A 196 12.93 17.26 7.78
C ASN A 196 12.19 18.57 7.55
N VAL A 197 11.08 18.53 6.80
CA VAL A 197 10.34 19.73 6.42
C VAL A 197 8.83 19.49 6.49
N ALA A 198 8.12 20.48 7.05
CA ALA A 198 6.68 20.60 6.93
C ALA A 198 6.34 21.13 5.54
N MET A 199 5.37 20.54 4.85
CA MET A 199 4.92 21.02 3.54
C MET A 199 3.40 20.85 3.36
N GLU A 200 2.82 21.75 2.59
CA GLU A 200 1.48 21.53 2.01
C GLU A 200 1.65 20.86 0.64
N VAL A 201 0.76 19.93 0.32
CA VAL A 201 0.78 19.20 -0.96
C VAL A 201 -0.59 19.28 -1.61
N ALA A 202 -0.62 19.65 -2.89
CA ALA A 202 -1.80 19.59 -3.74
C ALA A 202 -1.62 18.52 -4.82
N LEU A 203 -2.38 17.42 -4.72
CA LEU A 203 -2.40 16.34 -5.70
C LEU A 203 -3.25 16.70 -6.93
N ILE A 204 -2.86 16.20 -8.10
CA ILE A 204 -3.64 16.38 -9.34
C ILE A 204 -4.90 15.50 -9.40
N THR A 205 -5.01 14.54 -8.49
CA THR A 205 -6.04 13.50 -8.48
C THR A 205 -6.40 13.19 -7.03
N PRO A 206 -7.70 13.06 -6.69
CA PRO A 206 -8.13 12.82 -5.31
C PRO A 206 -7.77 11.40 -4.85
N ILE A 207 -7.22 11.24 -3.65
CA ILE A 207 -6.78 9.95 -3.10
C ILE A 207 -7.41 9.70 -1.74
N ALA A 208 -7.85 8.47 -1.50
CA ALA A 208 -8.36 8.03 -0.21
C ALA A 208 -7.26 8.13 0.86
N MET A 209 -7.38 9.08 1.77
CA MET A 209 -6.36 9.33 2.79
C MET A 209 -7.00 9.75 4.11
N GLU A 210 -6.23 9.57 5.18
CA GLU A 210 -6.58 9.99 6.54
C GLU A 210 -5.31 10.53 7.21
N LYS A 211 -5.48 11.21 8.34
CA LYS A 211 -4.35 11.67 9.15
C LYS A 211 -3.46 10.48 9.53
N GLU A 212 -2.15 10.72 9.62
CA GLU A 212 -1.12 9.72 9.96
C GLU A 212 -0.84 8.68 8.86
N LEU A 213 -1.52 8.77 7.70
CA LEU A 213 -1.15 7.97 6.54
C LEU A 213 0.28 8.32 6.10
N ARG A 214 1.11 7.29 5.98
CA ARG A 214 2.48 7.41 5.47
C ARG A 214 2.51 7.31 3.96
N PHE A 215 3.44 8.02 3.35
CA PHE A 215 3.67 8.01 1.91
C PHE A 215 5.16 8.12 1.58
N ALA A 216 5.53 7.73 0.37
CA ALA A 216 6.86 8.00 -0.17
C ALA A 216 6.78 9.11 -1.23
N ILE A 217 7.83 9.92 -1.32
CA ILE A 217 8.00 10.92 -2.38
C ILE A 217 8.97 10.31 -3.39
N ARG A 218 8.60 10.31 -4.67
CA ARG A 218 9.35 9.66 -5.74
C ARG A 218 9.57 10.60 -6.92
N GLU A 219 10.74 10.47 -7.53
CA GLU A 219 11.13 11.20 -8.75
C GLU A 219 11.95 10.26 -9.64
N GLY A 220 11.62 10.19 -10.93
CA GLY A 220 12.36 9.36 -11.89
C GLY A 220 12.43 7.88 -11.49
N GLY A 221 11.39 7.38 -10.82
CA GLY A 221 11.30 6.00 -10.32
C GLY A 221 12.05 5.73 -9.00
N ARG A 222 12.77 6.70 -8.44
CA ARG A 222 13.51 6.58 -7.17
C ARG A 222 12.75 7.22 -6.03
N THR A 223 12.85 6.65 -4.83
CA THR A 223 12.39 7.29 -3.60
C THR A 223 13.36 8.41 -3.23
N VAL A 224 12.83 9.61 -3.03
CA VAL A 224 13.58 10.81 -2.67
C VAL A 224 13.18 11.38 -1.31
N GLY A 225 12.08 10.88 -0.72
CA GLY A 225 11.65 11.26 0.61
C GLY A 225 10.58 10.32 1.15
N ALA A 226 10.31 10.44 2.44
CA ALA A 226 9.27 9.72 3.15
C ALA A 226 8.51 10.71 4.03
N GLY A 227 7.18 10.64 4.01
CA GLY A 227 6.34 11.59 4.75
C GLY A 227 5.16 10.93 5.43
N VAL A 228 4.52 11.72 6.30
CA VAL A 228 3.31 11.38 7.03
C VAL A 228 2.34 12.55 6.99
N ILE A 229 1.08 12.27 6.69
CA ILE A 229 0.02 13.28 6.68
C ILE A 229 -0.23 13.78 8.11
N SER A 230 -0.07 15.08 8.33
CA SER A 230 -0.33 15.73 9.62
C SER A 230 -1.74 16.31 9.72
N GLU A 231 -2.29 16.78 8.60
CA GLU A 231 -3.62 17.40 8.52
C GLU A 231 -4.21 17.27 7.10
N ILE A 232 -5.51 17.02 6.99
CA ILE A 232 -6.24 17.06 5.71
C ILE A 232 -6.89 18.43 5.57
N ILE A 233 -6.71 19.07 4.41
CA ILE A 233 -7.24 20.41 4.12
C ILE A 233 -8.49 20.30 3.23
N GLU A 234 -8.40 19.51 2.16
CA GLU A 234 -9.44 19.37 1.13
C GLU A 234 -9.48 17.97 0.54
#